data_AF-A0A6J7HKC9-F1
#
_entry.id   AF-A0A6J7HKC9-F1
#
_cell.length_a   1.000
_cell.length_b   1.000
_cell.length_c   1.000
_cell.angle_alpha   90.00
_cell.angle_beta   90.00
_cell.angle_gamma   90.00
#
_symmetry.space_group_name_H-M   'P 1'
#
loop_
_entity.id
_entity.type
_entity.pdbx_description
1 polymer ?
#
loop_
_entity_poly.entity_id
_entity_poly.type
_entity_poly.pdbx_seq_one_letter_code
_entity_poly.pdbx_strand_id
1 'polypeptide(L)'
;MTHESAAPAVGMNNAGDDRDLDWVMSRFVEEVPDAAHAILVSADGLLMASSTSIPGERAEQVAAVSSGLASLAVGAARLFEGGSVMQTIVEMEMGFLMLMSVGDGSNLTVLTTEEADIGQVGYEMALLVDRVGRTVEAQARVGTGG
;
A
#
# COMPACT_ATOMS: atom_id res chain seq x y z
N MET A 1 -33.53 38.69 22.07
CA MET A 1 -32.47 38.15 22.95
C MET A 1 -32.47 36.65 22.74
N THR A 2 -31.78 36.22 21.68
CA THR A 2 -30.52 35.45 21.65
C THR A 2 -30.82 34.01 21.26
N HIS A 3 -30.88 33.80 19.94
CA HIS A 3 -30.68 32.49 19.34
C HIS A 3 -29.20 32.14 19.50
N GLU A 4 -28.88 31.19 20.37
CA GLU A 4 -27.58 30.53 20.38
C GLU A 4 -27.65 29.38 19.35
N SER A 5 -27.10 29.63 18.16
CA SER A 5 -26.90 28.61 17.15
C SER A 5 -25.58 27.91 17.45
N ALA A 6 -25.67 26.71 18.02
CA ALA A 6 -24.52 25.80 18.09
C ALA A 6 -24.22 25.29 16.68
N ALA A 7 -23.01 25.57 16.20
CA ALA A 7 -22.47 25.01 14.96
C ALA A 7 -22.27 23.49 15.12
N PRO A 8 -22.51 22.68 14.07
CA PRO A 8 -22.14 21.27 14.11
C PRO A 8 -20.61 21.16 14.05
N ALA A 9 -20.04 20.36 14.96
CA ALA A 9 -18.63 20.01 14.95
C ALA A 9 -18.28 19.29 13.64
N VAL A 10 -17.43 19.93 12.83
CA VAL A 10 -16.79 19.30 11.67
C VAL A 10 -15.81 18.26 12.21
N GLY A 11 -16.10 16.97 11.96
CA GLY A 11 -15.13 15.90 12.10
C GLY A 11 -13.99 16.13 11.12
N MET A 12 -12.81 16.45 11.64
CA MET A 12 -11.63 16.79 10.86
C MET A 12 -10.65 15.60 10.85
N ASN A 13 -10.11 15.31 9.65
CA ASN A 13 -8.88 14.56 9.34
C ASN A 13 -9.00 13.06 9.06
N ASN A 14 -9.16 12.69 7.78
CA ASN A 14 -8.67 11.45 7.16
C ASN A 14 -8.43 11.65 5.65
N ALA A 15 -9.26 12.45 4.98
CA ALA A 15 -9.15 12.71 3.52
C ALA A 15 -7.93 13.54 3.07
N GLY A 16 -7.14 14.11 3.98
CA GLY A 16 -5.89 14.82 3.64
C GLY A 16 -4.75 13.84 3.38
N ASP A 17 -4.68 12.82 4.22
CA ASP A 17 -3.57 11.87 4.29
C ASP A 17 -3.70 10.75 3.25
N ASP A 18 -4.92 10.29 2.98
CA ASP A 18 -5.19 9.33 1.89
C ASP A 18 -4.77 9.91 0.53
N ARG A 19 -5.04 11.20 0.31
CA ARG A 19 -4.62 11.92 -0.92
C ARG A 19 -3.11 12.05 -1.02
N ASP A 20 -2.41 12.14 0.11
CA ASP A 20 -0.96 12.17 0.12
C ASP A 20 -0.38 10.80 -0.27
N LEU A 21 -0.97 9.69 0.20
CA LEU A 21 -0.52 8.33 -0.15
C LEU A 21 -0.91 7.94 -1.59
N ASP A 22 -2.10 8.30 -2.06
CA ASP A 22 -2.52 8.10 -3.46
C ASP A 22 -1.57 8.81 -4.43
N TRP A 23 -1.16 10.03 -4.09
CA TRP A 23 -0.16 10.77 -4.87
C TRP A 23 1.19 10.05 -4.87
N VAL A 24 1.63 9.51 -3.73
CA VAL A 24 2.89 8.74 -3.65
C VAL A 24 2.82 7.48 -4.54
N MET A 25 1.70 6.73 -4.52
CA MET A 25 1.54 5.56 -5.39
C MET A 25 1.53 5.94 -6.87
N SER A 26 0.85 7.04 -7.22
CA SER A 26 0.80 7.53 -8.59
C SER A 26 2.18 7.96 -9.09
N ARG A 27 2.93 8.70 -8.26
CA ARG A 27 4.29 9.13 -8.57
C ARG A 27 5.23 7.95 -8.78
N PHE A 28 5.11 6.90 -7.95
CA PHE A 28 5.90 5.69 -8.11
C PHE A 28 5.67 5.05 -9.49
N VAL A 29 4.42 4.90 -9.91
CA VAL A 29 4.07 4.37 -11.24
C VAL A 29 4.58 5.26 -12.37
N GLU A 30 4.61 6.58 -12.19
CA GLU A 30 5.14 7.53 -13.18
C GLU A 30 6.67 7.51 -13.30
N GLU A 31 7.38 7.27 -12.19
CA GLU A 31 8.85 7.36 -12.13
C GLU A 31 9.55 6.02 -12.37
N VAL A 32 8.89 4.90 -12.10
CA VAL A 32 9.46 3.55 -12.20
C VAL A 32 9.04 2.90 -13.53
N PRO A 33 9.99 2.64 -14.45
CA PRO A 33 9.69 1.92 -15.69
C PRO A 33 9.03 0.58 -15.42
N ASP A 34 8.08 0.22 -16.30
CA ASP A 34 7.39 -1.07 -16.31
C ASP A 34 6.48 -1.36 -15.09
N ALA A 35 6.41 -0.45 -14.11
CA ALA A 35 5.35 -0.46 -13.10
C ALA A 35 4.05 0.05 -13.73
N ALA A 36 3.03 -0.81 -13.81
CA ALA A 36 1.75 -0.46 -14.39
C ALA A 36 0.79 0.14 -13.35
N HIS A 37 0.73 -0.47 -12.17
CA HIS A 37 -0.16 -0.07 -11.07
C HIS A 37 0.54 -0.28 -9.73
N ALA A 38 0.21 0.56 -8.76
CA ALA A 38 0.65 0.39 -7.37
C ALA A 38 -0.52 0.62 -6.41
N ILE A 39 -0.61 -0.21 -5.39
CA ILE A 39 -1.54 -0.03 -4.27
C ILE A 39 -0.84 -0.27 -2.94
N LEU A 40 -1.34 0.37 -1.90
CA LEU A 40 -0.94 0.14 -0.53
C LEU A 40 -2.12 -0.47 0.23
N VAL A 41 -1.87 -1.59 0.91
CA VAL A 41 -2.89 -2.37 1.62
C VAL A 41 -2.50 -2.49 3.08
N SER A 42 -3.43 -2.22 3.99
CA SER A 42 -3.21 -2.33 5.44
C SER A 42 -2.97 -3.78 5.88
N ALA A 43 -2.50 -3.96 7.12
CA ALA A 43 -2.29 -5.27 7.70
C ALA A 43 -3.59 -6.12 7.83
N ASP A 44 -4.76 -5.48 7.89
CA ASP A 44 -6.07 -6.15 7.89
C ASP A 44 -6.67 -6.34 6.48
N GLY A 45 -5.94 -5.95 5.42
CA GLY A 45 -6.31 -6.21 4.03
C GLY A 45 -7.18 -5.15 3.38
N LEU A 46 -7.33 -3.97 3.99
CA LEU A 46 -8.08 -2.85 3.44
C LEU A 46 -7.19 -2.00 2.53
N LEU A 47 -7.76 -1.51 1.42
CA LEU A 47 -7.08 -0.59 0.53
C LEU A 47 -6.85 0.75 1.25
N MET A 48 -5.58 1.17 1.36
CA MET A 48 -5.21 2.45 1.95
C MET A 48 -4.92 3.52 0.89
N ALA A 49 -4.29 3.11 -0.23
CA ALA A 49 -3.99 4.02 -1.33
C ALA A 49 -3.85 3.28 -2.66
N SER A 50 -4.05 3.99 -3.77
CA SER A 50 -3.89 3.46 -5.11
C SER A 50 -3.37 4.49 -6.10
N SER A 51 -2.60 4.04 -7.08
CA SER A 51 -2.18 4.88 -8.20
C SER A 51 -3.37 5.22 -9.10
N THR A 52 -3.40 6.43 -9.68
CA THR A 52 -4.47 6.86 -10.59
C THR A 52 -4.65 5.99 -11.84
N SER A 53 -3.65 5.17 -12.20
CA SER A 53 -3.72 4.25 -13.33
C SER A 53 -4.64 3.05 -13.10
N ILE A 54 -4.99 2.71 -11.85
CA ILE A 54 -5.88 1.59 -11.53
C ILE A 54 -7.30 2.10 -11.19
N PRO A 55 -8.36 1.56 -11.81
CA PRO A 55 -9.72 1.89 -11.41
C PRO A 55 -10.00 1.46 -9.97
N GLY A 56 -10.72 2.27 -9.20
CA GLY A 56 -10.96 2.01 -7.76
C GLY A 56 -11.54 0.63 -7.45
N GLU A 57 -12.53 0.15 -8.22
CA GLU A 57 -13.08 -1.21 -8.05
C GLU A 57 -12.01 -2.30 -8.24
N ARG A 58 -11.10 -2.10 -9.20
CA ARG A 58 -10.01 -3.04 -9.44
C ARG A 58 -8.94 -2.95 -8.36
N ALA A 59 -8.69 -1.78 -7.80
CA ALA A 59 -7.76 -1.61 -6.68
C ALA A 59 -8.23 -2.41 -5.45
N GLU A 60 -9.53 -2.37 -5.14
CA GLU A 60 -10.13 -3.17 -4.05
C GLU A 60 -9.97 -4.69 -4.30
N GLN A 61 -10.18 -5.13 -5.54
CA GLN A 61 -9.97 -6.54 -5.91
C GLN A 61 -8.51 -6.96 -5.74
N VAL A 62 -7.56 -6.12 -6.19
CA VAL A 62 -6.12 -6.38 -6.02
C VAL A 62 -5.75 -6.36 -4.54
N ALA A 63 -6.35 -5.50 -3.71
CA ALA A 63 -6.12 -5.49 -2.26
C ALA A 63 -6.52 -6.82 -1.62
N ALA A 64 -7.70 -7.34 -1.96
CA ALA A 64 -8.16 -8.63 -1.47
C ALA A 64 -7.23 -9.79 -1.90
N VAL A 65 -6.83 -9.83 -3.18
CA VAL A 65 -5.88 -10.83 -3.69
C VAL A 65 -4.54 -10.74 -2.95
N SER A 66 -4.02 -9.52 -2.77
CA SER A 66 -2.72 -9.28 -2.17
C SER A 66 -2.69 -9.67 -0.69
N SER A 67 -3.75 -9.38 0.05
CA SER A 67 -3.91 -9.81 1.44
C SER A 67 -3.92 -11.34 1.57
N GLY A 68 -4.62 -12.04 0.66
CA GLY A 68 -4.63 -13.50 0.60
C GLY A 68 -3.23 -14.07 0.33
N LEU A 69 -2.50 -13.53 -0.65
CA LEU A 69 -1.13 -13.95 -0.97
C LEU A 69 -0.17 -13.69 0.19
N ALA A 70 -0.22 -12.52 0.81
CA ALA A 70 0.61 -12.20 1.97
C ALA A 70 0.35 -13.17 3.13
N SER A 71 -0.91 -13.48 3.41
CA SER A 71 -1.30 -14.44 4.46
C SER A 71 -0.77 -15.84 4.19
N LEU A 72 -0.87 -16.33 2.94
CA LEU A 72 -0.34 -17.63 2.54
C LEU A 72 1.19 -17.67 2.65
N ALA A 73 1.88 -16.62 2.21
CA ALA A 73 3.33 -16.51 2.30
C ALA A 73 3.81 -16.52 3.77
N VAL A 74 3.14 -15.77 4.65
CA VAL A 74 3.41 -15.78 6.10
C VAL A 74 3.16 -17.17 6.69
N GLY A 75 2.08 -17.85 6.27
CA GLY A 75 1.81 -19.23 6.68
C GLY A 75 2.93 -20.19 6.27
N ALA A 76 3.40 -20.11 5.02
CA ALA A 76 4.53 -20.90 4.53
C ALA A 76 5.81 -20.61 5.32
N ALA A 77 6.15 -19.34 5.55
CA ALA A 77 7.33 -18.96 6.32
C ALA A 77 7.30 -19.52 7.75
N ARG A 78 6.12 -19.53 8.40
CA ARG A 78 5.94 -20.15 9.72
C ARG A 78 6.11 -21.68 9.69
N LEU A 79 5.54 -22.35 8.69
CA LEU A 79 5.63 -23.81 8.55
C LEU A 79 7.08 -24.31 8.38
N PHE A 80 7.92 -23.50 7.75
CA PHE A 80 9.32 -23.84 7.47
C PHE A 80 10.32 -23.11 8.36
N GLU A 81 9.87 -22.41 9.41
CA GLU A 81 10.72 -21.59 10.29
C GLU A 81 11.60 -20.58 9.51
N GLY A 82 11.10 -20.10 8.36
CA GLY A 82 11.83 -19.27 7.39
C GLY A 82 11.95 -17.79 7.77
N GLY A 83 11.47 -17.39 8.94
CA GLY A 83 11.50 -16.00 9.41
C GLY A 83 10.44 -15.11 8.76
N SER A 84 10.76 -13.83 8.60
CA SER A 84 9.84 -12.83 8.02
C SER A 84 9.82 -12.92 6.49
N VAL A 85 8.64 -12.76 5.89
CA VAL A 85 8.50 -12.63 4.44
C VAL A 85 8.98 -11.24 4.04
N MET A 86 10.01 -11.17 3.20
CA MET A 86 10.52 -9.90 2.68
C MET A 86 9.70 -9.45 1.47
N GLN A 87 9.42 -10.40 0.57
CA GLN A 87 8.79 -10.13 -0.71
C GLN A 87 8.09 -11.39 -1.24
N THR A 88 6.98 -11.18 -1.95
CA THR A 88 6.29 -12.22 -2.74
C THR A 88 6.27 -11.76 -4.20
N ILE A 89 6.59 -12.66 -5.14
CA ILE A 89 6.54 -12.40 -6.57
C ILE A 89 5.67 -13.48 -7.22
N VAL A 90 4.65 -13.07 -7.95
CA VAL A 90 3.82 -13.93 -8.79
C VAL A 90 4.07 -13.56 -10.24
N GLU A 91 4.71 -14.46 -10.98
CA GLU A 91 4.92 -14.34 -12.42
C GLU A 91 3.69 -14.84 -13.18
N MET A 92 3.24 -14.05 -14.14
CA MET A 92 2.11 -14.34 -15.03
C MET A 92 2.55 -14.09 -16.47
N GLU A 93 1.80 -14.61 -17.44
CA GLU A 93 2.13 -14.49 -18.86
C GLU A 93 2.36 -13.03 -19.31
N MET A 94 1.61 -12.08 -18.72
CA MET A 94 1.62 -10.66 -19.11
C MET A 94 2.28 -9.76 -18.05
N GLY A 95 3.18 -10.29 -17.21
CA GLY A 95 3.92 -9.52 -16.20
C GLY A 95 3.83 -10.09 -14.78
N PHE A 96 4.20 -9.27 -13.80
CA PHE A 96 4.41 -9.73 -12.42
C PHE A 96 3.57 -8.95 -11.42
N LEU A 97 3.05 -9.66 -10.42
CA LEU A 97 2.50 -9.06 -9.20
C LEU A 97 3.53 -9.21 -8.07
N MET A 98 4.00 -8.09 -7.56
CA MET A 98 5.03 -8.02 -6.53
C MET A 98 4.46 -7.42 -5.25
N LEU A 99 4.64 -8.11 -4.12
CA LEU A 99 4.23 -7.62 -2.80
C LEU A 99 5.47 -7.45 -1.94
N MET A 100 5.57 -6.33 -1.22
CA MET A 100 6.64 -6.07 -0.26
C MET A 100 6.04 -5.58 1.06
N SER A 101 6.50 -6.16 2.16
CA SER A 101 6.00 -5.81 3.50
C SER A 101 6.57 -4.49 3.99
N VAL A 102 5.69 -3.67 4.55
CA VAL A 102 5.98 -2.44 5.28
C VAL A 102 6.07 -2.78 6.77
N GLY A 103 6.93 -2.08 7.51
CA GLY A 103 7.27 -2.43 8.90
C GLY A 103 6.11 -2.51 9.89
N ASP A 104 4.95 -1.94 9.58
CA ASP A 104 3.71 -1.97 10.37
C ASP A 104 2.79 -3.16 10.02
N GLY A 105 3.19 -4.02 9.09
CA GLY A 105 2.42 -5.14 8.58
C GLY A 105 1.54 -4.82 7.38
N SER A 106 1.49 -3.57 6.94
CA SER A 106 0.91 -3.22 5.63
C SER A 106 1.80 -3.75 4.50
N ASN A 107 1.27 -3.80 3.28
CA ASN A 107 2.00 -4.30 2.12
C ASN A 107 1.82 -3.37 0.92
N LEU A 108 2.95 -3.01 0.30
CA LEU A 108 2.98 -2.38 -1.02
C LEU A 108 2.81 -3.48 -2.08
N THR A 109 1.88 -3.28 -3.00
CA THR A 109 1.65 -4.19 -4.12
C THR A 109 1.83 -3.46 -5.43
N VAL A 110 2.64 -4.01 -6.33
CA VAL A 110 2.92 -3.45 -7.66
C VAL A 110 2.60 -4.49 -8.73
N LEU A 111 1.82 -4.10 -9.72
CA LEU A 111 1.67 -4.85 -10.96
C LEU A 111 2.61 -4.27 -12.01
N THR A 112 3.31 -5.14 -12.73
CA THR A 112 4.29 -4.77 -13.76
C THR A 112 3.90 -5.33 -15.12
N THR A 113 4.53 -4.85 -16.18
CA THR A 113 4.43 -5.43 -17.53
C THR A 113 5.33 -6.67 -17.69
N GLU A 114 5.25 -7.36 -18.84
CA GLU A 114 6.04 -8.57 -19.10
C GLU A 114 7.54 -8.31 -19.26
N GLU A 115 7.92 -7.11 -19.71
CA GLU A 115 9.30 -6.71 -19.97
C GLU A 115 10.02 -6.12 -18.75
N ALA A 116 9.36 -6.09 -17.59
CA ALA A 116 9.83 -5.39 -16.41
C ALA A 116 11.18 -5.92 -15.90
N ASP A 117 12.10 -5.00 -15.61
CA ASP A 117 13.26 -5.31 -14.77
C ASP A 117 12.82 -5.44 -13.30
N ILE A 118 12.55 -6.67 -12.88
CA ILE A 118 12.09 -7.02 -11.53
C ILE A 118 13.09 -6.60 -10.45
N GLY A 119 14.39 -6.55 -10.76
CA GLY A 119 15.40 -6.06 -9.83
C GLY A 119 15.25 -4.56 -9.59
N GLN A 120 15.07 -3.78 -10.66
CA GLN A 120 14.84 -2.34 -10.57
C GLN A 120 13.52 -2.01 -9.88
N VAL A 121 12.41 -2.67 -10.26
CA VAL A 121 11.11 -2.46 -9.61
C VAL A 121 11.19 -2.80 -8.12
N GLY A 122 11.82 -3.93 -7.76
CA GLY A 122 12.02 -4.33 -6.37
C GLY A 122 12.87 -3.32 -5.57
N TYR A 123 13.90 -2.75 -6.18
CA TYR A 123 14.72 -1.71 -5.55
C TYR A 123 13.90 -0.45 -5.24
N GLU A 124 13.13 0.04 -6.21
CA GLU A 124 12.29 1.23 -6.02
C GLU A 124 11.16 0.96 -5.01
N MET A 125 10.59 -0.26 -4.99
CA MET A 125 9.64 -0.68 -3.96
C MET A 125 10.26 -0.58 -2.57
N ALA A 126 11.51 -1.02 -2.38
CA ALA A 126 12.19 -0.95 -1.09
C ALA A 126 12.39 0.49 -0.62
N LEU A 127 12.77 1.40 -1.52
CA LEU A 127 12.86 2.84 -1.21
C LEU A 127 11.51 3.44 -0.83
N LEU A 128 10.46 3.05 -1.56
CA LEU A 128 9.10 3.52 -1.28
C LEU A 128 8.59 3.00 0.07
N VAL A 129 8.79 1.72 0.38
CA VAL A 129 8.41 1.12 1.67
C VAL A 129 9.09 1.83 2.84
N ASP A 130 10.39 2.14 2.75
CA ASP A 130 11.10 2.90 3.78
C ASP A 130 10.52 4.31 3.99
N ARG A 131 10.09 4.95 2.90
CA ARG A 131 9.45 6.28 2.96
C ARG A 131 8.05 6.20 3.57
N VAL A 132 7.22 5.26 3.12
CA VAL A 132 5.83 5.10 3.57
C VAL A 132 5.79 4.67 5.03
N GLY A 133 6.66 3.73 5.45
CA GLY A 133 6.75 3.31 6.84
C GLY A 133 6.97 4.47 7.81
N ARG A 134 7.81 5.44 7.45
CA ARG A 134 8.03 6.65 8.24
C ARG A 134 6.79 7.55 8.34
N THR A 135 5.99 7.64 7.28
CA THR A 135 4.74 8.43 7.27
C THR A 135 3.67 7.78 8.14
N VAL A 136 3.45 6.47 7.99
CA VAL A 136 2.44 5.74 8.77
C VAL A 136 2.79 5.72 10.26
N GLU A 137 4.06 5.51 10.61
CA GLU A 137 4.53 5.62 11.99
C GLU A 137 4.32 7.01 12.59
N ALA A 138 4.46 8.07 11.80
CA ALA A 138 4.23 9.44 12.28
C ALA A 138 2.75 9.67 12.59
N GLN A 139 1.83 9.18 11.76
CA GLN A 139 0.39 9.32 11.94
C GLN A 139 -0.12 8.57 13.19
N ALA A 140 0.35 7.34 13.43
CA ALA A 140 -0.02 6.56 14.61
C ALA A 140 0.33 7.29 15.93
N ARG A 141 1.43 8.06 15.94
CA ARG A 141 1.86 8.84 17.12
C ARG A 141 0.98 10.08 17.36
N VAL A 142 0.42 10.68 16.31
CA VAL A 142 -0.47 11.85 16.44
C VAL A 142 -1.85 11.44 16.97
N GLY A 143 -2.36 10.26 16.60
CA GLY A 143 -3.66 9.75 17.04
C GLY A 143 -3.76 9.30 18.51
N THR A 144 -2.63 9.05 19.18
CA THR A 144 -2.59 8.58 20.59
C THR A 144 -2.43 9.74 21.60
N GLY A 145 -2.43 11.00 21.13
CA GLY A 145 -2.17 12.20 21.95
C GLY A 145 -3.36 13.14 22.19
N GLY A 146 -4.60 12.69 21.92
CA GLY A 146 -5.83 13.49 22.06
C GLY A 146 -6.69 13.09 23.26
#